data_AF-A0AAD7LBH7-F1
#
_entry.id   AF-A0AAD7LBH7-F1
#
_cell.length_a   1.000
_cell.length_b   1.000
_cell.length_c   1.000
_cell.angle_alpha   90.00
_cell.angle_beta   90.00
_cell.angle_gamma   90.00
#
_symmetry.space_group_name_H-M   'P 1'
#
loop_
_entity.id
_entity.type
_entity.pdbx_description
1 polymer ?
#
loop_
_entity_poly.entity_id
_entity_poly.type
_entity_poly.pdbx_seq_one_letter_code
_entity_poly.pdbx_strand_id
1 'polypeptide(L)'
;MAQRKLEWRSSIYNQRLQAIPSSSRSSLEQNTSRNNGIKEKIQQRIEPWIRRELQAVLGDPDPTIIVHVATSQFIASVEEKANTPPGQLDVEDRFIAPMRPFLHDKSNMFWHELRCFAESSYNMETYDAVVDYECLV
;
A
#
# COMPACT_ATOMS: atom_id res chain seq x y z
N MET A 1 -20.54 -0.56 10.74
CA MET A 1 -19.89 0.09 9.59
C MET A 1 -18.52 -0.51 9.27
N ALA A 2 -17.65 -0.74 10.26
CA ALA A 2 -16.31 -1.31 10.04
C ALA A 2 -16.31 -2.68 9.35
N GLN A 3 -17.18 -3.60 9.76
CA GLN A 3 -17.23 -4.96 9.20
C GLN A 3 -17.62 -4.98 7.70
N ARG A 4 -18.67 -4.25 7.31
CA ARG A 4 -19.08 -4.14 5.90
C ARG A 4 -17.97 -3.57 5.01
N LYS A 5 -17.16 -2.65 5.55
CA LYS A 5 -16.02 -2.07 4.85
C LYS A 5 -14.91 -3.12 4.64
N LEU A 6 -14.60 -3.92 5.66
CA LEU A 6 -13.64 -5.03 5.55
C LEU A 6 -14.11 -6.09 4.56
N GLU A 7 -15.40 -6.44 4.56
CA GLU A 7 -15.98 -7.38 3.59
C GLU A 7 -15.85 -6.86 2.16
N TRP A 8 -16.13 -5.57 1.92
CA TRP A 8 -15.93 -4.95 0.61
C TRP A 8 -14.46 -4.98 0.19
N ARG A 9 -13.52 -4.63 1.09
CA ARG A 9 -12.08 -4.73 0.83
C ARG A 9 -11.67 -6.16 0.49
N SER A 10 -12.14 -7.15 1.24
CA SER A 10 -11.86 -8.57 0.98
C SER A 10 -12.35 -9.00 -0.41
N SER A 11 -13.51 -8.49 -0.83
CA SER A 11 -14.07 -8.73 -2.16
C SER A 11 -13.15 -8.24 -3.28
N ILE A 12 -12.48 -7.10 -3.12
CA ILE A 12 -11.52 -6.56 -4.11
C ILE A 12 -10.40 -7.58 -4.34
N TYR A 13 -9.84 -8.13 -3.25
CA TYR A 13 -8.78 -9.13 -3.36
C TYR A 13 -9.24 -10.45 -3.96
N ASN A 14 -10.44 -10.90 -3.60
CA ASN A 14 -10.97 -12.17 -4.10
C ASN A 14 -11.38 -12.08 -5.58
N GLN A 15 -11.80 -10.90 -6.04
CA GLN A 15 -12.14 -10.63 -7.45
C GLN A 15 -10.94 -10.18 -8.29
N ARG A 16 -9.72 -10.10 -7.71
CA ARG A 16 -8.50 -9.65 -8.40
C ARG A 16 -8.65 -8.29 -9.07
N LEU A 17 -9.33 -7.39 -8.38
CA LEU A 17 -9.48 -6.00 -8.81
C LEU A 17 -8.23 -5.21 -8.44
N GLN A 18 -7.69 -4.46 -9.39
CA GLN A 18 -6.50 -3.64 -9.22
C GLN A 18 -6.85 -2.15 -9.28
N ALA A 19 -6.32 -1.37 -8.33
CA ALA A 19 -6.56 0.07 -8.29
C ALA A 19 -5.86 0.78 -9.46
N ILE A 20 -6.55 1.71 -10.11
CA ILE A 20 -5.98 2.56 -11.15
C ILE A 20 -5.24 3.73 -10.47
N PRO A 21 -3.93 3.94 -10.75
CA PRO A 21 -3.18 5.04 -10.15
C PRO A 21 -3.82 6.40 -10.48
N SER A 22 -4.12 7.19 -9.45
CA SER A 22 -4.64 8.54 -9.63
C SER A 22 -3.56 9.45 -10.22
N SER A 23 -3.86 10.18 -11.30
CA SER A 23 -2.93 11.14 -11.93
C SER A 23 -2.62 12.39 -11.08
N SER A 24 -3.16 12.49 -9.87
CA SER A 24 -2.90 13.60 -8.95
C SER A 24 -1.43 13.58 -8.55
N ARG A 25 -0.72 14.68 -8.84
CA ARG A 25 0.70 14.90 -8.52
C ARG A 25 1.03 14.40 -7.12
N SER A 26 1.89 13.39 -7.03
CA SER A 26 2.00 12.56 -5.84
C SER A 26 2.34 13.39 -4.60
N SER A 27 1.70 13.09 -3.48
CA SER A 27 2.11 13.65 -2.18
C SER A 27 3.54 13.21 -1.82
N LEU A 28 4.04 12.14 -2.45
CA LEU A 28 5.36 11.57 -2.21
C LEU A 28 6.48 12.42 -2.87
N GLU A 29 6.27 12.92 -4.09
CA GLU A 29 7.24 13.74 -4.83
C GLU A 29 7.36 15.18 -4.31
N GLN A 30 6.32 15.71 -3.67
CA GLN A 30 6.33 17.09 -3.16
C GLN A 30 7.12 17.26 -1.85
N ASN A 31 7.56 16.16 -1.23
CA ASN A 31 8.10 16.17 0.14
C ASN A 31 9.58 15.75 0.25
N THR A 32 10.33 15.68 -0.86
CA THR A 32 11.68 15.09 -0.92
C THR A 32 12.83 15.95 -0.35
N SER A 33 12.57 16.79 0.66
CA SER A 33 13.62 17.58 1.33
C SER A 33 13.60 17.39 2.86
N ARG A 34 14.49 16.49 3.32
CA ARG A 34 15.14 16.44 4.65
C ARG A 34 14.23 16.42 5.90
N ASN A 35 13.87 15.25 6.45
CA ASN A 35 13.83 14.96 7.92
C ASN A 35 13.20 13.61 8.30
N ASN A 36 13.58 13.09 9.47
CA ASN A 36 12.92 11.97 10.17
C ASN A 36 11.39 12.15 10.29
N GLY A 37 10.90 13.40 10.40
CA GLY A 37 9.47 13.70 10.47
C GLY A 37 8.66 13.35 9.21
N ILE A 38 9.29 13.17 8.04
CA ILE A 38 8.58 12.72 6.83
C ILE A 38 8.31 11.22 6.92
N LYS A 39 9.28 10.44 7.38
CA LYS A 39 9.13 8.99 7.61
C LYS A 39 8.01 8.71 8.61
N GLU A 40 7.97 9.46 9.70
CA GLU A 40 6.90 9.35 10.71
C GLU A 40 5.53 9.68 10.12
N LYS A 41 5.41 10.73 9.30
CA LYS A 41 4.15 11.09 8.62
C LYS A 41 3.69 10.02 7.63
N ILE A 42 4.62 9.48 6.83
CA ILE A 42 4.32 8.40 5.89
C ILE A 42 3.84 7.17 6.69
N GLN A 43 4.58 6.78 7.73
CA GLN A 43 4.23 5.66 8.59
C GLN A 43 2.84 5.83 9.23
N GLN A 44 2.58 6.98 9.86
CA GLN A 44 1.29 7.29 10.48
C GLN A 44 0.12 7.21 9.49
N ARG A 45 0.38 7.47 8.20
CA ARG A 45 -0.61 7.40 7.14
C ARG A 45 -0.82 5.99 6.62
N ILE A 46 0.26 5.26 6.32
CA ILE A 46 0.17 3.94 5.68
C ILE A 46 -0.16 2.84 6.68
N GLU A 47 0.28 2.94 7.94
CA GLU A 47 0.15 1.85 8.91
C GLU A 47 -1.33 1.50 9.22
N PRO A 48 -2.25 2.47 9.42
CA PRO A 48 -3.67 2.17 9.57
C PRO A 48 -4.29 1.53 8.32
N TRP A 49 -3.85 1.95 7.13
CA TRP A 49 -4.30 1.37 5.87
C TRP A 49 -3.81 -0.08 5.72
N ILE A 50 -2.52 -0.31 5.94
CA ILE A 50 -1.89 -1.63 5.90
C ILE A 50 -2.60 -2.59 6.86
N ARG A 51 -2.89 -2.15 8.09
CA ARG A 51 -3.61 -2.96 9.07
C ARG A 51 -5.00 -3.37 8.57
N ARG A 52 -5.78 -2.43 8.05
CA ARG A 52 -7.13 -2.71 7.51
C ARG A 52 -7.08 -3.71 6.35
N GLU A 53 -6.16 -3.51 5.42
CA GLU A 53 -6.03 -4.39 4.25
C GLU A 53 -5.58 -5.79 4.63
N LEU A 54 -4.64 -5.92 5.57
CA LEU A 54 -4.18 -7.23 6.03
C LEU A 54 -5.30 -7.97 6.77
N GLN A 55 -6.14 -7.27 7.54
CA GLN A 55 -7.35 -7.87 8.12
C GLN A 55 -8.32 -8.36 7.02
N ALA A 56 -8.48 -7.59 5.94
CA ALA A 56 -9.36 -7.97 4.82
C ALA A 56 -8.81 -9.13 3.98
N VAL A 57 -7.49 -9.22 3.83
CA VAL A 57 -6.81 -10.26 3.04
C VAL A 57 -6.70 -11.58 3.80
N LEU A 58 -6.28 -11.52 5.07
CA LEU A 58 -5.97 -12.70 5.89
C LEU A 58 -7.19 -13.22 6.65
N GLY A 59 -8.19 -12.36 6.92
CA GLY A 59 -9.27 -12.66 7.85
C GLY A 59 -8.80 -12.76 9.32
N ASP A 60 -7.54 -12.43 9.59
CA ASP A 60 -6.94 -12.42 10.92
C ASP A 60 -7.31 -11.11 11.65
N PRO A 61 -7.88 -11.17 12.86
CA PRO A 61 -8.18 -9.96 13.64
C PRO A 61 -6.93 -9.17 14.05
N ASP A 62 -5.74 -9.80 14.18
CA ASP A 62 -4.50 -9.15 14.62
C ASP A 62 -3.29 -9.46 13.71
N PRO A 63 -3.17 -8.79 12.55
CA PRO A 63 -2.05 -8.98 11.63
C PRO A 63 -0.77 -8.21 12.03
N THR A 64 -0.50 -7.98 13.32
CA THR A 64 0.57 -7.06 13.77
C THR A 64 1.96 -7.38 13.20
N ILE A 65 2.33 -8.67 13.09
CA ILE A 65 3.64 -9.08 12.55
C ILE A 65 3.78 -8.64 11.08
N ILE A 66 2.79 -8.94 10.26
CA ILE A 66 2.84 -8.63 8.82
C ILE A 66 2.62 -7.14 8.56
N VAL A 67 1.90 -6.42 9.44
CA VAL A 67 1.85 -4.94 9.43
C VAL A 67 3.26 -4.36 9.56
N HIS A 68 4.03 -4.83 10.53
CA HIS A 68 5.40 -4.34 10.72
C HIS A 68 6.30 -4.63 9.52
N VAL A 69 6.19 -5.82 8.92
CA VAL A 69 6.93 -6.20 7.71
C VAL A 69 6.55 -5.28 6.55
N ALA A 70 5.26 -5.17 6.22
CA ALA A 70 4.79 -4.35 5.11
C ALA A 70 5.16 -2.87 5.26
N THR A 71 4.99 -2.29 6.45
CA THR A 71 5.37 -0.91 6.75
C THR A 71 6.87 -0.69 6.56
N SER A 72 7.71 -1.60 7.08
CA SER A 72 9.17 -1.50 6.97
C SER A 72 9.64 -1.61 5.53
N GLN A 73 9.08 -2.56 4.75
CA GLN A 73 9.39 -2.71 3.33
C GLN A 73 8.98 -1.47 2.53
N PHE A 74 7.80 -0.90 2.81
CA PHE A 74 7.33 0.30 2.11
C PHE A 74 8.20 1.51 2.39
N ILE A 75 8.58 1.74 3.65
CA ILE A 75 9.49 2.82 4.02
C ILE A 75 10.84 2.65 3.31
N ALA A 76 11.41 1.44 3.32
CA ALA A 76 12.66 1.15 2.63
C ALA A 76 12.55 1.40 1.12
N SER A 77 11.41 1.06 0.51
CA SER A 77 11.11 1.35 -0.90
C SER A 77 11.08 2.85 -1.20
N VAL A 78 10.45 3.65 -0.35
CA VAL A 78 10.42 5.11 -0.49
C VAL A 78 11.81 5.71 -0.32
N GLU A 79 12.55 5.27 0.70
CA GLU A 79 13.92 5.72 0.97
C GLU A 79 14.84 5.43 -0.21
N GLU A 80 14.73 4.25 -0.84
CA GLU A 80 15.53 3.96 -2.02
C GLU A 80 15.09 4.76 -3.26
N LYS A 81 13.78 4.86 -3.54
CA LYS A 81 13.26 5.65 -4.67
C LYS A 81 13.74 7.11 -4.62
N ALA A 82 13.93 7.66 -3.43
CA ALA A 82 14.48 9.00 -3.24
C ALA A 82 16.00 9.13 -3.55
N ASN A 83 16.75 8.02 -3.47
CA ASN A 83 18.20 7.99 -3.66
C ASN A 83 18.65 7.46 -5.03
N THR A 84 17.76 6.81 -5.78
CA THR A 84 18.06 6.17 -7.07
C THR A 84 17.63 7.04 -8.25
N PRO A 85 18.48 7.24 -9.28
CA PRO A 85 18.09 7.95 -10.51
C PRO A 85 16.93 7.25 -11.25
N PRO A 86 16.04 8.01 -11.92
CA PRO A 86 14.97 7.42 -12.73
C PRO A 86 15.58 6.60 -13.88
N GLY A 87 15.34 5.28 -13.90
CA GLY A 87 15.80 4.39 -14.97
C GLY A 87 16.17 2.96 -14.55
N GLN A 88 16.35 2.68 -13.26
CA GLN A 88 16.44 1.28 -12.76
C GLN A 88 15.05 0.76 -12.43
N LEU A 89 14.33 0.30 -13.46
CA LEU A 89 13.14 -0.52 -13.29
C LEU A 89 13.57 -1.92 -12.80
N ASP A 90 12.77 -2.47 -11.87
CA ASP A 90 12.79 -3.86 -11.41
C ASP A 90 13.53 -4.19 -10.10
N VAL A 91 13.31 -3.36 -9.06
CA VAL A 91 13.71 -3.70 -7.67
C VAL A 91 12.50 -3.76 -6.72
N GLU A 92 11.29 -3.94 -7.25
CA GLU A 92 10.09 -4.07 -6.42
C GLU A 92 9.95 -5.45 -5.81
N ASP A 93 10.44 -6.49 -6.50
CA ASP A 93 10.31 -7.88 -6.07
C ASP A 93 10.90 -8.11 -4.68
N ARG A 94 12.05 -7.50 -4.36
CA ARG A 94 12.69 -7.66 -3.05
C ARG A 94 11.87 -7.07 -1.90
N PHE A 95 11.03 -6.06 -2.16
CA PHE A 95 10.16 -5.46 -1.15
C PHE A 95 8.87 -6.26 -1.00
N ILE A 96 8.46 -6.95 -2.08
CA ILE A 96 7.29 -7.83 -2.10
C ILE A 96 7.60 -9.20 -1.48
N ALA A 97 8.81 -9.73 -1.72
CA ALA A 97 9.23 -11.07 -1.33
C ALA A 97 9.02 -11.39 0.16
N PRO A 98 9.32 -10.47 1.12
CA PRO A 98 9.05 -10.70 2.54
C PRO A 98 7.58 -10.90 2.90
N MET A 99 6.64 -10.41 2.08
CA MET A 99 5.19 -10.55 2.31
C MET A 99 4.59 -11.79 1.65
N ARG A 100 5.29 -12.42 0.68
CA ARG A 100 4.82 -13.63 -0.02
C ARG A 100 4.47 -14.81 0.89
N PRO A 101 5.22 -15.10 1.97
CA PRO A 101 4.86 -16.18 2.88
C PRO A 101 3.51 -15.98 3.57
N PHE A 102 3.00 -14.75 3.63
CA PHE A 102 1.76 -14.40 4.33
C PHE A 102 0.60 -14.16 3.35
N LEU A 103 0.85 -13.44 2.26
CA LEU A 103 -0.20 -12.99 1.33
C LEU A 103 -0.26 -13.82 0.03
N HIS A 104 0.68 -14.73 -0.19
CA HIS A 104 0.73 -15.63 -1.35
C HIS A 104 0.57 -14.88 -2.69
N ASP A 105 -0.44 -15.25 -3.50
CA ASP A 105 -0.73 -14.63 -4.80
C ASP A 105 -1.24 -13.18 -4.67
N LYS A 106 -1.73 -12.79 -3.49
CA LYS A 106 -2.24 -11.44 -3.22
C LYS A 106 -1.13 -10.42 -2.92
N SER A 107 0.13 -10.84 -2.73
CA SER A 107 1.23 -9.93 -2.36
C SER A 107 1.47 -8.80 -3.37
N ASN A 108 1.47 -9.12 -4.67
CA ASN A 108 1.72 -8.12 -5.71
C ASN A 108 0.58 -7.08 -5.76
N MET A 109 -0.66 -7.55 -5.65
CA MET A 109 -1.84 -6.67 -5.68
C MET A 109 -1.93 -5.80 -4.42
N PHE A 110 -1.64 -6.37 -3.25
CA PHE A 110 -1.52 -5.62 -2.00
C PHE A 110 -0.48 -4.49 -2.13
N TRP A 111 0.71 -4.81 -2.65
CA TRP A 111 1.77 -3.83 -2.83
C TRP A 111 1.41 -2.73 -3.84
N HIS A 112 0.72 -3.10 -4.92
CA HIS A 112 0.21 -2.15 -5.90
C HIS A 112 -0.80 -1.19 -5.28
N GLU A 113 -1.78 -1.71 -4.55
CA GLU A 113 -2.79 -0.87 -3.88
C GLU A 113 -2.16 0.04 -2.82
N LEU A 114 -1.16 -0.46 -2.08
CA LEU A 114 -0.42 0.33 -1.11
C LEU A 114 0.27 1.52 -1.76
N ARG A 115 0.92 1.32 -2.92
CA ARG A 115 1.52 2.41 -3.71
C ARG A 115 0.49 3.42 -4.16
N CYS A 116 -0.62 2.95 -4.75
CA CYS A 116 -1.70 3.83 -5.21
C CYS A 116 -2.23 4.71 -4.08
N PHE A 117 -2.48 4.12 -2.90
CA PHE A 117 -2.92 4.87 -1.73
C PHE A 117 -1.87 5.87 -1.25
N ALA A 118 -0.61 5.43 -1.07
CA ALA A 118 0.44 6.26 -0.52
C ALA A 118 0.83 7.44 -1.44
N GLU A 119 0.79 7.23 -2.75
CA GLU A 119 1.07 8.27 -3.75
C GLU A 119 -0.09 9.26 -3.89
N SER A 120 -1.33 8.84 -3.61
CA SER A 120 -2.48 9.74 -3.57
C SER A 120 -2.31 10.82 -2.49
N SER A 121 -3.10 11.89 -2.55
CA SER A 121 -3.20 12.90 -1.48
C SER A 121 -4.39 12.65 -0.54
N TYR A 122 -5.11 11.54 -0.72
CA TYR A 122 -6.37 11.25 -0.03
C TYR A 122 -6.18 10.55 1.32
N ASN A 123 -7.07 10.82 2.26
CA ASN A 123 -7.25 9.95 3.43
C ASN A 123 -7.93 8.64 3.02
N MET A 124 -8.03 7.68 3.94
CA MET A 124 -8.58 6.35 3.63
C MET A 124 -10.03 6.43 3.14
N GLU A 125 -10.86 7.24 3.76
CA GLU A 125 -12.28 7.40 3.42
C GLU A 125 -12.46 7.99 2.02
N THR A 126 -11.71 9.05 1.70
CA THR A 126 -11.75 9.68 0.38
C THR A 126 -11.16 8.75 -0.66
N TYR A 127 -10.06 8.07 -0.36
CA TYR A 127 -9.44 7.12 -1.28
C TYR A 127 -10.42 6.02 -1.67
N ASP A 128 -11.07 5.37 -0.70
CA ASP A 128 -12.03 4.30 -0.99
C ASP A 128 -13.26 4.78 -1.79
N ALA A 129 -13.59 6.08 -1.74
CA ALA A 129 -14.72 6.65 -2.46
C ALA A 129 -14.40 7.03 -3.91
N VAL A 130 -13.14 7.29 -4.23
CA VAL A 130 -12.71 7.83 -5.54
C VAL A 130 -11.80 6.87 -6.32
N VAL A 131 -11.32 5.80 -5.69
CA VAL A 131 -10.48 4.81 -6.36
C VAL A 131 -11.30 4.05 -7.40
N ASP A 132 -10.79 4.03 -8.63
CA ASP A 132 -11.31 3.20 -9.69
C ASP A 132 -10.57 1.86 -9.71
N TYR A 133 -11.29 0.80 -10.07
CA TYR A 133 -10.78 -0.56 -10.12
C TYR A 133 -10.95 -1.14 -11.52
N GLU A 134 -9.91 -1.81 -12.00
CA GLU A 134 -9.96 -2.65 -13.20
C GLU A 134 -9.76 -4.12 -12.84
N CYS A 135 -10.38 -5.01 -13.61
CA CYS A 135 -10.21 -6.45 -13.43
C CYS A 135 -8.96 -6.91 -14.19
N LEU A 136 -8.06 -7.62 -13.51
CA LEU A 136 -6.97 -8.32 -14.18
C LEU A 136 -7.53 -9.53 -14.94
N VAL A 137 -7.64 -9.41 -16.26
CA VAL A 137 -8.05 -10.49 -17.18
C VAL A 137 -6.96 -11.56 -17.30
#